data_AF-R0KH80-F1
#
_entry.id   AF-R0KH80-F1
#
_cell.length_a   1.000
_cell.length_b   1.000
_cell.length_c   1.000
_cell.angle_alpha   90.00
_cell.angle_beta   90.00
_cell.angle_gamma   90.00
#
_symmetry.space_group_name_H-M   'P 1'
#
loop_
_entity.id
_entity.type
_entity.pdbx_description
1 polymer ?
#
loop_
_entity_poly.entity_id
_entity_poly.type
_entity_poly.pdbx_seq_one_letter_code
_entity_poly.pdbx_strand_id
1 'polypeptide(L)'
;ELLDRIHSGIQYTHEQRRARNPVAQTTRFQISTTEASSRTALSLLRRHATLIAAAPGFELFELGIPRPDWVREGDFLGLHDPQWWVGRTAAEIKAGPLADEQDVRRA
;
A
#
# COMPACT_ATOMS: atom_id res chain seq x y z
N GLU A 1 -7.20 10.28 -15.40
CA GLU A 1 -6.56 9.01 -15.04
C GLU A 1 -5.36 9.17 -14.10
N LEU A 2 -4.23 9.75 -14.53
CA LEU A 2 -3.04 9.92 -13.66
C LEU A 2 -3.31 10.83 -12.45
N LEU A 3 -3.89 12.01 -12.68
CA LEU A 3 -4.20 12.96 -11.59
C LEU A 3 -5.20 12.38 -10.60
N ASP A 4 -6.22 11.66 -11.08
CA ASP A 4 -7.22 11.01 -10.22
C ASP A 4 -6.55 9.98 -9.31
N ARG A 5 -5.61 9.20 -9.85
CA ARG A 5 -4.83 8.22 -9.08
C ARG A 5 -3.94 8.88 -8.04
N ILE A 6 -3.31 10.02 -8.36
CA ILE A 6 -2.52 10.81 -7.39
C ILE A 6 -3.44 11.36 -6.29
N HIS A 7 -4.60 11.92 -6.65
CA HIS A 7 -5.57 12.44 -5.68
C HIS A 7 -6.08 11.35 -4.74
N SER A 8 -6.47 10.19 -5.28
CA SER A 8 -6.90 9.02 -4.50
C SER A 8 -5.78 8.54 -3.55
N GLY A 9 -4.53 8.47 -4.02
CA GLY A 9 -3.39 8.11 -3.18
C GLY A 9 -3.10 9.11 -2.06
N ILE A 10 -3.26 10.41 -2.34
CA ILE A 10 -3.13 11.48 -1.33
C ILE A 10 -4.21 11.29 -0.26
N GLN A 11 -5.47 11.14 -0.66
CA GLN A 11 -6.60 10.91 0.27
C GLN A 11 -6.36 9.69 1.15
N TYR A 12 -6.03 8.55 0.54
CA TYR A 12 -5.71 7.32 1.25
C TYR A 12 -4.57 7.50 2.26
N THR A 13 -3.47 8.13 1.85
CA THR A 13 -2.32 8.35 2.75
C THR A 13 -2.70 9.27 3.93
N HIS A 14 -3.54 10.27 3.70
CA HIS A 14 -4.06 11.14 4.76
C HIS A 14 -4.96 10.37 5.74
N GLU A 15 -5.84 9.51 5.24
CA GLU A 15 -6.72 8.67 6.06
C GLU A 15 -5.93 7.68 6.91
N GLN A 16 -4.96 6.98 6.33
CA GLN A 16 -4.09 6.04 7.06
C GLN A 16 -3.32 6.76 8.18
N ARG A 17 -2.74 7.93 7.88
CA ARG A 17 -2.06 8.76 8.89
C ARG A 17 -3.00 9.21 10.00
N ARG A 18 -4.21 9.65 9.67
CA ARG A 18 -5.23 10.06 10.65
C ARG A 18 -5.64 8.89 11.55
N ALA A 19 -5.79 7.69 10.98
CA ALA A 19 -6.12 6.47 11.70
C ALA A 19 -4.94 5.84 12.45
N ARG A 20 -3.71 6.38 12.31
CA ARG A 20 -2.45 5.78 12.80
C ARG A 20 -2.19 4.36 12.28
N ASN A 21 -2.70 4.07 11.10
CA ASN A 21 -2.50 2.80 10.43
C ASN A 21 -1.31 2.92 9.47
N PRO A 22 -0.54 1.82 9.28
CA PRO A 22 0.51 1.79 8.28
C PRO A 22 -0.08 1.86 6.86
N VAL A 23 0.65 2.50 5.96
CA VAL A 23 0.34 2.48 4.53
C VAL A 23 0.58 1.05 4.01
N ALA A 24 -0.49 0.37 3.61
CA ALA A 24 -0.43 -1.05 3.25
C ALA A 24 0.17 -1.28 1.85
N GLN A 25 0.08 -0.30 0.96
CA GLN A 25 0.57 -0.38 -0.40
C GLN A 25 1.02 1.00 -0.89
N THR A 26 2.12 1.03 -1.63
CA THR A 26 2.60 2.21 -2.33
C THR A 26 2.66 1.97 -3.84
N THR A 27 2.69 3.05 -4.60
CA THR A 27 2.96 3.04 -6.04
C THR A 27 4.01 4.08 -6.35
N ARG A 28 4.82 3.79 -7.36
CA ARG A 28 5.82 4.71 -7.89
C ARG A 28 5.28 5.46 -9.10
N PHE A 29 5.48 6.77 -9.10
CA PHE A 29 5.10 7.68 -10.17
C PHE A 29 6.37 8.31 -10.74
N GLN A 30 6.68 7.98 -12.00
CA GLN A 30 7.72 8.66 -12.75
C GLN A 30 7.08 9.79 -13.56
N ILE A 31 7.44 11.03 -13.26
CA ILE A 31 6.87 12.21 -13.89
C ILE A 31 7.96 12.97 -14.64
N SER A 32 7.67 13.33 -15.88
CA SER A 32 8.57 14.17 -16.69
C SER A 32 8.66 15.57 -16.10
N THR A 33 9.88 16.08 -15.94
CA THR A 33 10.13 17.46 -15.48
C THR A 33 10.03 18.48 -16.61
N THR A 34 10.10 18.03 -17.87
CA THR A 34 10.12 18.88 -19.06
C THR A 34 8.73 19.10 -19.66
N GLU A 35 7.81 18.17 -19.44
CA GLU A 35 6.46 18.23 -20.02
C GLU A 35 5.53 19.19 -19.26
N ALA A 36 4.89 20.11 -20.01
CA ALA A 36 3.95 21.06 -19.43
C ALA A 36 2.69 20.40 -18.83
N SER A 37 2.21 19.31 -19.44
CA SER A 37 1.07 18.50 -18.97
C SER A 37 1.33 17.88 -17.59
N SER A 38 2.61 17.63 -17.27
CA SER A 38 3.04 16.97 -16.05
C SER A 38 3.19 17.92 -14.85
N ARG A 39 3.10 19.24 -15.05
CA ARG A 39 3.35 20.26 -14.00
C ARG A 39 2.43 20.11 -12.79
N THR A 40 1.14 19.86 -13.00
CA THR A 40 0.16 19.70 -11.91
C THR A 40 0.47 18.44 -11.10
N ALA A 41 0.74 17.32 -11.77
CA ALA A 41 1.10 16.05 -11.12
C ALA A 41 2.41 16.20 -10.32
N LEU A 42 3.42 16.84 -10.90
CA LEU A 42 4.71 17.11 -10.27
C LEU A 42 4.55 17.97 -9.00
N SER A 43 3.73 19.02 -9.07
CA SER A 43 3.47 19.89 -7.92
C SER A 43 2.79 19.15 -6.76
N LEU A 44 1.81 18.31 -7.06
CA LEU A 44 1.12 17.50 -6.06
C LEU A 44 2.07 16.48 -5.41
N LEU A 45 2.84 15.74 -6.22
CA LEU A 45 3.74 14.70 -5.72
C LEU A 45 4.88 15.28 -4.88
N ARG A 46 5.47 16.42 -5.27
CA ARG A 46 6.49 17.09 -4.45
C ARG A 46 6.00 17.48 -3.05
N ARG A 47 4.70 17.72 -2.89
CA ARG A 47 4.11 18.12 -1.61
C ARG A 47 3.67 16.94 -0.74
N HIS A 48 3.20 15.87 -1.36
CA HIS A 48 2.49 14.79 -0.65
C HIS A 48 3.17 13.42 -0.72
N ALA A 49 4.11 13.22 -1.64
CA ALA A 49 4.79 11.95 -1.87
C ALA A 49 6.26 12.00 -1.43
N THR A 50 6.89 10.83 -1.31
CA THR A 50 8.31 10.70 -1.01
C THR A 50 9.10 10.71 -2.32
N LEU A 51 10.07 11.61 -2.46
CA LEU A 51 10.98 11.60 -3.61
C LEU A 51 11.97 10.43 -3.47
N ILE A 52 12.03 9.57 -4.49
CA ILE A 52 12.93 8.40 -4.54
C ILE A 52 14.17 8.70 -5.37
N ALA A 53 13.98 9.31 -6.54
CA ALA A 53 15.08 9.66 -7.43
C ALA A 53 14.73 10.90 -8.27
N ALA A 54 15.73 11.68 -8.63
CA ALA A 54 15.60 12.83 -9.51
C ALA A 54 16.67 12.78 -10.59
N ALA A 55 16.28 13.08 -11.82
CA ALA A 55 17.14 13.20 -12.99
C ALA A 55 16.70 14.43 -13.81
N PRO A 56 17.55 14.96 -14.70
CA PRO A 56 17.22 16.17 -15.47
C PRO A 56 15.91 16.09 -16.27
N GLY A 57 15.50 14.88 -16.69
CA GLY A 57 14.26 14.67 -17.46
C GLY A 57 13.09 14.08 -16.69
N PHE A 58 13.27 13.62 -15.44
CA PHE A 58 12.19 13.03 -14.67
C PHE A 58 12.44 13.05 -13.16
N GLU A 59 11.36 13.00 -12.40
CA GLU A 59 11.38 12.73 -10.97
C GLU A 59 10.54 11.49 -10.68
N LEU A 60 11.05 10.64 -9.78
CA LEU A 60 10.41 9.41 -9.34
C LEU A 60 9.92 9.59 -7.90
N PHE A 61 8.61 9.48 -7.70
CA PHE A 61 7.97 9.61 -6.40
C PHE A 61 7.32 8.30 -5.95
N GLU A 62 7.21 8.11 -4.65
CA GLU A 62 6.46 7.03 -4.03
C GLU A 62 5.33 7.58 -3.16
N LEU A 63 4.11 7.10 -3.39
CA LEU A 63 2.90 7.53 -2.69
C LEU A 63 2.06 6.30 -2.32
N GLY A 64 1.43 6.34 -1.14
CA GLY A 64 0.48 5.32 -0.72
C GLY A 64 -0.74 5.29 -1.64
N ILE A 65 -1.21 4.10 -2.01
CA ILE A 65 -2.44 3.95 -2.80
C ILE A 65 -3.38 2.94 -2.13
N PRO A 66 -4.70 3.14 -2.24
CA PRO A 66 -5.64 2.13 -1.77
C PRO A 66 -5.43 0.82 -2.55
N ARG A 67 -5.65 -0.31 -1.88
CA ARG A 67 -5.67 -1.60 -2.58
C ARG A 67 -6.79 -1.56 -3.63
N PRO A 68 -6.57 -2.02 -4.86
CA PRO A 68 -7.68 -2.27 -5.77
C PRO A 68 -8.64 -3.24 -5.08
N ASP A 69 -9.94 -2.97 -5.08
CA ASP A 69 -11.02 -3.81 -4.49
C ASP A 69 -11.16 -5.20 -5.16
N TRP A 70 -10.11 -5.70 -5.81
CA TRP A 70 -10.13 -6.89 -6.66
C TRP A 70 -10.04 -8.20 -5.85
N VAL A 71 -9.96 -8.11 -4.52
CA VAL A 71 -10.05 -9.30 -3.66
C VAL A 71 -11.53 -9.61 -3.48
N ARG A 72 -12.05 -10.51 -4.32
CA ARG A 72 -13.39 -11.09 -4.14
C ARG A 72 -13.42 -11.90 -2.85
N GLU A 73 -14.58 -11.92 -2.20
CA GLU A 73 -14.86 -12.76 -1.03
C GLU A 73 -14.47 -14.23 -1.34
N GLY A 74 -13.48 -14.75 -0.61
CA GLY A 74 -12.92 -16.09 -0.80
C GLY A 74 -11.48 -16.16 -1.34
N ASP A 75 -10.86 -15.05 -1.75
CA ASP A 75 -9.43 -15.05 -2.09
C ASP A 75 -8.58 -15.09 -0.81
N PHE A 76 -7.98 -16.24 -0.56
CA PHE A 76 -7.05 -16.45 0.54
C PHE A 76 -5.87 -15.48 0.44
N LEU A 77 -5.66 -14.72 1.52
CA LEU A 77 -4.43 -14.03 1.91
C LEU A 77 -3.75 -13.31 0.73
N GLY A 78 -3.96 -11.99 0.65
CA GLY A 78 -3.26 -11.17 -0.32
C GLY A 78 -1.77 -11.52 -0.26
N LEU A 79 -1.14 -11.70 -1.43
CA LEU A 79 0.26 -12.07 -1.62
C LEU A 79 1.28 -11.23 -0.80
N HIS A 80 0.81 -10.13 -0.20
CA HIS A 80 1.55 -9.15 0.60
C HIS A 80 0.96 -8.91 2.00
N ASP A 81 -0.02 -9.67 2.45
CA ASP A 81 -0.39 -9.68 3.86
C ASP A 81 0.76 -10.31 4.65
N PRO A 82 1.03 -9.85 5.89
CA PRO A 82 1.88 -10.59 6.80
C PRO A 82 1.40 -12.02 6.78
N GLN A 83 2.30 -12.96 6.48
CA GLN A 83 1.95 -14.38 6.46
C GLN A 83 1.16 -14.66 7.75
N TRP A 84 0.00 -15.29 7.66
CA TRP A 84 -0.99 -15.34 8.76
C TRP A 84 -0.42 -15.85 10.10
N TRP A 85 0.73 -16.52 10.05
CA TRP A 85 1.52 -17.00 11.18
C TRP A 85 2.40 -15.95 11.89
N VAL A 86 2.52 -14.73 11.36
CA VAL A 86 3.33 -13.67 11.99
C VAL A 86 2.71 -13.26 13.32
N GLY A 87 3.47 -13.42 14.41
CA GLY A 87 3.01 -13.13 15.78
C GLY A 87 2.23 -14.27 16.45
N ARG A 88 2.09 -15.44 15.79
CA ARG A 88 1.46 -16.63 16.34
C ARG A 88 2.48 -17.58 16.97
N THR A 89 2.04 -18.32 17.99
CA THR A 89 2.83 -19.38 18.64
C THR A 89 2.90 -20.63 17.76
N ALA A 90 3.87 -21.52 18.02
CA ALA A 90 4.02 -22.76 17.24
C ALA A 90 2.76 -23.64 17.23
N ALA A 91 2.00 -23.66 18.33
CA ALA A 91 0.73 -24.39 18.43
C ALA A 91 -0.35 -23.75 17.53
N GLU A 92 -0.46 -22.42 17.53
CA GLU A 92 -1.39 -21.69 16.65
C GLU A 92 -1.04 -21.84 15.17
N ILE A 93 0.26 -21.87 14.84
CA ILE A 93 0.74 -22.09 13.47
C ILE A 93 0.41 -23.52 13.00
N LYS A 94 0.52 -24.50 13.89
CA LYS A 94 0.23 -25.90 13.58
C LYS A 94 -1.28 -26.16 13.49
N ALA A 95 -2.09 -25.44 14.27
CA ALA A 95 -3.54 -25.55 14.25
C ALA A 95 -4.17 -24.92 12.99
N GLY A 96 -3.55 -23.87 12.43
CA GLY A 96 -3.98 -23.25 11.18
C GLY A 96 -4.73 -21.93 11.37
N PRO A 97 -5.00 -21.19 10.27
CA PRO A 97 -5.56 -19.83 10.33
C PRO A 97 -7.03 -19.76 10.80
N LEU A 98 -7.74 -20.89 10.77
CA LEU A 98 -9.16 -20.99 11.16
C LEU A 98 -9.35 -21.82 12.43
N ALA A 99 -8.27 -22.13 13.15
CA ALA A 99 -8.31 -22.95 14.35
C ALA A 99 -8.99 -22.23 15.52
N ASP A 100 -9.79 -22.98 16.27
CA ASP A 100 -10.33 -22.52 17.55
C ASP A 100 -9.38 -22.85 18.72
N GLU A 101 -9.73 -22.44 19.94
CA GLU A 101 -8.91 -22.71 21.13
C GLU A 101 -8.72 -24.20 21.41
N GLN A 102 -9.65 -25.06 20.99
CA GLN A 102 -9.53 -26.51 21.19
C GLN A 102 -8.51 -27.10 20.23
N ASP A 103 -8.46 -26.61 19.00
CA ASP A 103 -7.49 -27.02 17.98
C ASP A 103 -6.07 -26.61 18.37
N VAL A 104 -5.89 -25.40 18.92
CA VAL A 104 -4.58 -24.93 19.43
C VAL A 104 -4.10 -25.77 20.61
N ARG A 105 -5.00 -26.20 21.50
CA ARG A 105 -4.65 -27.06 22.65
C ARG A 105 -4.25 -28.48 22.24
N ARG A 106 -4.66 -28.95 21.07
CA ARG A 106 -4.35 -30.30 20.54
C ARG A 106 -3.07 -30.35 19.71
N ALA A 107 -2.59 -29.20 19.24
CA ALA A 107 -1.44 -29.07 18.35
C ALA A 107 -0.10 -29.10 19.09
#